data_AF-A0A349E2P1-F1
#
_entry.id   AF-A0A349E2P1-F1
#
_cell.length_a   1.000
_cell.length_b   1.000
_cell.length_c   1.000
_cell.angle_alpha   90.00
_cell.angle_beta   90.00
_cell.angle_gamma   90.00
#
_symmetry.space_group_name_H-M   'P 1'
#
loop_
_entity.id
_entity.type
_entity.pdbx_description
1 polymer ?
#
loop_
_entity_poly.entity_id
_entity_poly.type
_entity_poly.pdbx_seq_one_letter_code
_entity_poly.pdbx_strand_id
1 'polypeptide(L)'
;MTKMSHTKNELETLISQKKTIGIYLFDEEQQIFTSDVEIVLGIQKIEENLYRAEYYFFDGYEAWLRDDQKLLFEGEEAQAKKKAVLSWNEKPEMFMEYPIIYTNVKCEIYEPA
;
A
#
# COMPACT_ATOMS: atom_id res chain seq x y z
N MET A 1 0.22 -31.63 -17.16
CA MET A 1 0.74 -30.81 -16.05
C MET A 1 -0.46 -30.35 -15.24
N THR A 2 -0.69 -30.94 -14.07
CA THR A 2 -1.82 -30.59 -13.21
C THR A 2 -1.47 -29.28 -12.52
N LYS A 3 -2.15 -28.19 -12.87
CA LYS A 3 -2.06 -26.90 -12.18
C LYS A 3 -2.57 -27.16 -10.76
N MET A 4 -1.68 -27.23 -9.76
CA MET A 4 -2.13 -27.26 -8.37
C MET A 4 -2.71 -25.88 -8.07
N SER A 5 -4.03 -25.74 -8.09
CA SER A 5 -4.66 -24.53 -7.55
C SER A 5 -4.69 -24.69 -6.03
N HIS A 6 -4.02 -23.81 -5.32
CA HIS A 6 -4.17 -23.72 -3.87
C HIS A 6 -5.61 -23.37 -3.54
N THR A 7 -6.13 -23.97 -2.47
CA THR A 7 -7.40 -23.53 -1.89
C THR A 7 -7.22 -22.17 -1.23
N LYS A 8 -8.33 -21.44 -1.03
CA LYS A 8 -8.35 -20.18 -0.26
C LYS A 8 -7.59 -20.29 1.07
N ASN A 9 -7.91 -21.30 1.87
CA ASN A 9 -7.30 -21.49 3.20
C ASN A 9 -5.78 -21.75 3.11
N GLU A 10 -5.33 -22.49 2.09
CA GLU A 10 -3.90 -22.71 1.85
C GLU A 10 -3.19 -21.40 1.48
N LEU A 11 -3.78 -20.61 0.58
CA LEU A 11 -3.26 -19.30 0.17
C LEU A 11 -3.11 -18.36 1.37
N GLU A 12 -4.16 -18.24 2.20
CA GLU A 12 -4.16 -17.41 3.42
C GLU A 12 -3.16 -17.92 4.47
N THR A 13 -3.00 -19.23 4.60
CA THR A 13 -1.99 -19.83 5.49
C THR A 13 -0.57 -19.56 5.01
N LEU A 14 -0.32 -19.68 3.71
CA LEU A 14 1.01 -19.46 3.13
C LEU A 14 1.44 -17.99 3.22
N ILE A 15 0.53 -17.05 2.96
CA ILE A 15 0.86 -15.62 3.06
C ILE A 15 1.10 -15.19 4.51
N SER A 16 0.33 -15.69 5.47
CA SER A 16 0.51 -15.35 6.90
C SER A 16 1.82 -15.89 7.49
N GLN A 17 2.36 -16.98 6.93
CA GLN A 17 3.70 -17.46 7.27
C GLN A 17 4.82 -16.53 6.75
N LYS A 18 4.57 -15.84 5.62
CA LYS A 18 5.55 -14.93 5.00
C LYS A 18 5.42 -13.50 5.51
N LYS A 19 4.20 -13.05 5.79
CA LYS A 19 3.84 -11.69 6.20
C LYS A 19 3.10 -11.78 7.54
N THR A 20 3.82 -11.52 8.62
CA THR A 20 3.38 -11.83 9.98
C THR A 20 2.58 -10.70 10.65
N ILE A 21 2.50 -9.53 10.01
CA ILE A 21 1.77 -8.37 10.53
C ILE A 21 0.49 -8.18 9.72
N GLY A 22 -0.62 -8.00 10.43
CA GLY A 22 -1.97 -7.87 9.88
C GLY A 22 -2.61 -9.20 9.46
N ILE A 23 -3.80 -9.08 8.90
CA ILE A 23 -4.60 -10.18 8.36
C ILE A 23 -4.54 -10.11 6.84
N TYR A 24 -4.41 -11.27 6.20
CA TYR A 24 -4.46 -11.40 4.74
C TYR A 24 -5.56 -12.38 4.38
N LEU A 25 -6.58 -11.88 3.70
CA LEU A 25 -7.73 -12.67 3.25
C LEU A 25 -7.72 -12.75 1.73
N PHE A 26 -8.00 -13.92 1.19
CA PHE A 26 -8.10 -14.12 -0.26
C PHE A 26 -9.57 -13.99 -0.70
N ASP A 27 -9.79 -13.10 -1.65
CA ASP A 27 -11.06 -12.93 -2.36
C ASP A 27 -11.02 -13.79 -3.64
N GLU A 28 -11.78 -14.88 -3.63
CA GLU A 28 -11.83 -15.82 -4.75
C GLU A 28 -12.54 -15.25 -5.99
N GLU A 29 -13.46 -14.29 -5.83
CA GLU A 29 -14.16 -13.69 -6.97
C GLU A 29 -13.25 -12.71 -7.70
N GLN A 30 -12.52 -11.89 -6.94
CA GLN A 30 -11.61 -10.89 -7.50
C GLN A 30 -10.20 -11.44 -7.77
N GLN A 31 -9.86 -12.61 -7.23
CA GLN A 31 -8.52 -13.22 -7.29
C GLN A 31 -7.44 -12.29 -6.73
N ILE A 32 -7.71 -11.68 -5.57
CA ILE A 32 -6.81 -10.75 -4.88
C ILE A 32 -6.67 -11.14 -3.41
N PHE A 33 -5.56 -10.73 -2.78
CA PHE A 33 -5.50 -10.64 -1.33
C PHE A 33 -5.92 -9.25 -0.88
N THR A 34 -6.66 -9.16 0.21
CA THR A 34 -6.88 -7.92 0.95
C THR A 34 -6.18 -7.97 2.28
N SER A 35 -5.59 -6.86 2.70
CA SER A 35 -4.98 -6.74 4.02
C SER A 35 -5.37 -5.47 4.76
N ASP A 36 -5.46 -5.57 6.08
CA ASP A 36 -5.76 -4.48 7.02
C ASP A 36 -4.51 -3.86 7.66
N VAL A 37 -3.31 -4.29 7.25
CA VAL A 37 -2.05 -3.69 7.68
C VAL A 37 -2.12 -2.18 7.54
N GLU A 38 -1.83 -1.48 8.62
CA GLU A 38 -1.80 -0.03 8.63
C GLU A 38 -0.61 0.47 7.80
N ILE A 39 -0.92 1.37 6.86
CA ILE A 39 0.04 2.13 6.09
C ILE A 39 -0.27 3.61 6.28
N VAL A 40 0.77 4.39 6.58
CA VAL A 40 0.66 5.86 6.67
C VAL A 40 1.62 6.48 5.69
N LEU A 41 1.12 7.33 4.79
CA LEU A 41 1.92 8.04 3.80
C LEU A 41 2.12 9.49 4.24
N GLY A 42 3.37 9.92 4.32
CA GLY A 42 3.70 11.32 4.56
C GLY A 42 3.89 12.07 3.24
N ILE A 43 3.09 13.12 3.01
CA ILE A 43 3.28 14.03 1.88
C ILE A 43 3.63 15.44 2.36
N GLN A 44 4.55 16.10 1.67
CA GLN A 44 4.94 17.48 1.93
C GLN A 44 4.31 18.41 0.91
N LYS A 45 3.77 19.55 1.34
CA LYS A 45 3.39 20.62 0.42
C LYS A 45 4.65 21.30 -0.13
N ILE A 46 4.80 21.33 -1.45
CA ILE A 46 5.94 21.97 -2.11
C ILE A 46 5.56 23.29 -2.78
N GLU A 47 4.35 23.38 -3.34
CA GLU A 47 3.78 24.60 -3.91
C GLU A 47 2.27 24.66 -3.66
N GLU A 48 1.61 25.73 -4.14
CA GLU A 48 0.15 25.78 -4.13
C GLU A 48 -0.42 24.63 -4.96
N ASN A 49 -1.31 23.83 -4.35
CA ASN A 49 -1.92 22.67 -4.97
C ASN A 49 -0.93 21.61 -5.51
N LEU A 50 0.27 21.52 -4.93
CA LEU A 50 1.25 20.50 -5.29
C LEU A 50 1.93 19.92 -4.04
N TYR A 51 1.87 18.60 -3.93
CA TYR A 51 2.41 17.82 -2.82
C TYR A 51 3.36 16.74 -3.31
N ARG A 52 4.33 16.35 -2.50
CA ARG A 52 5.32 15.32 -2.80
C ARG A 52 5.34 14.25 -1.73
N ALA A 53 5.42 12.98 -2.11
CA ALA A 53 5.64 11.89 -1.17
C ALA A 53 7.03 11.98 -0.54
N GLU A 54 7.11 11.86 0.78
CA GLU A 54 8.39 11.91 1.52
C GLU A 54 8.72 10.60 2.22
N TYR A 55 7.74 9.96 2.86
CA TYR A 55 7.93 8.70 3.55
C TYR A 55 6.67 7.86 3.52
N TYR A 56 6.82 6.59 3.90
CA TYR A 56 5.73 5.76 4.32
C TYR A 56 6.08 5.03 5.61
N PHE A 57 5.09 4.77 6.44
CA PHE A 57 5.13 3.81 7.52
C PHE A 57 4.45 2.53 7.05
N PHE A 58 5.15 1.40 7.11
CA PHE A 58 4.64 0.08 6.76
C PHE A 58 5.32 -0.97 7.62
N ASP A 59 4.55 -1.95 8.08
CA ASP A 59 5.08 -3.13 8.78
C ASP A 59 5.86 -2.77 10.07
N GLY A 60 5.51 -1.66 10.72
CA GLY A 60 6.19 -1.18 11.93
C GLY A 60 7.41 -0.27 11.67
N TYR A 61 7.74 0.00 10.40
CA TYR A 61 8.92 0.76 10.01
C TYR A 61 8.55 2.00 9.20
N GLU A 62 9.19 3.12 9.53
CA GLU A 62 9.20 4.31 8.71
C GLU A 62 10.34 4.23 7.68
N ALA A 63 10.01 4.49 6.42
CA ALA A 63 10.96 4.50 5.32
C ALA A 63 10.86 5.83 4.55
N TRP A 64 11.99 6.54 4.49
CA TRP A 64 12.13 7.78 3.72
C TRP A 64 12.41 7.47 2.25
N LEU A 65 11.66 8.12 1.37
CA LEU A 65 11.76 7.96 -0.07
C LEU A 65 12.98 8.68 -0.62
N ARG A 66 13.70 8.00 -1.51
CA ARG A 66 14.72 8.63 -2.34
C ARG A 66 14.06 9.48 -3.42
N ASP A 67 14.78 10.47 -3.95
CA ASP A 67 14.24 11.42 -4.92
C ASP A 67 13.62 10.77 -6.16
N ASP A 68 14.15 9.63 -6.62
CA ASP A 68 13.63 8.85 -7.75
C ASP A 68 12.36 8.06 -7.44
N GLN A 69 11.99 7.97 -6.16
CA GLN A 69 10.79 7.29 -5.66
C GLN A 69 9.69 8.27 -5.27
N LYS A 70 9.99 9.58 -5.20
CA LYS A 70 9.03 10.59 -4.76
C LYS A 70 7.99 10.84 -5.84
N LEU A 71 6.74 10.55 -5.51
CA LEU A 71 5.58 10.85 -6.34
C LEU A 71 5.09 12.28 -6.08
N LEU A 72 4.51 12.89 -7.11
CA LEU A 72 3.88 14.20 -7.02
C LEU A 72 2.36 14.07 -7.13
N PHE A 73 1.65 14.84 -6.29
CA PHE A 73 0.21 14.84 -6.21
C PHE A 73 -0.32 16.27 -6.35
N GLU A 74 -0.94 16.55 -7.49
CA GLU A 74 -1.59 17.83 -7.75
C GLU A 74 -2.99 17.91 -7.13
N GLY A 75 -3.40 19.13 -6.79
CA GLY A 75 -4.71 19.46 -6.23
C GLY A 75 -4.62 19.97 -4.79
N GLU A 76 -5.77 20.39 -4.27
CA GLU A 76 -5.90 20.79 -2.87
C GLU A 76 -5.56 19.62 -1.93
N GLU A 77 -5.24 19.91 -0.67
CA GLU A 77 -4.76 18.93 0.31
C GLU A 77 -5.57 17.63 0.35
N ALA A 78 -6.91 17.73 0.39
CA ALA A 78 -7.78 16.57 0.43
C ALA A 78 -7.69 15.71 -0.84
N GLN A 79 -7.51 16.34 -2.00
CA GLN A 79 -7.33 15.65 -3.28
C GLN A 79 -5.95 14.99 -3.35
N ALA A 80 -4.90 15.69 -2.91
CA ALA A 80 -3.55 15.17 -2.87
C ALA A 80 -3.43 13.96 -1.94
N LYS A 81 -3.99 14.04 -0.72
CA LYS A 81 -4.07 12.90 0.22
C LYS A 81 -4.79 11.70 -0.40
N LYS A 82 -5.91 11.94 -1.08
CA LYS A 82 -6.66 10.86 -1.76
C LYS A 82 -5.82 10.21 -2.87
N LYS A 83 -5.14 11.01 -3.71
CA LYS A 83 -4.25 10.49 -4.76
C LYS A 83 -3.09 9.70 -4.17
N ALA A 84 -2.48 10.18 -3.09
CA ALA A 84 -1.41 9.48 -2.39
C ALA A 84 -1.89 8.10 -1.89
N VAL A 85 -3.03 8.03 -1.20
CA VAL A 85 -3.63 6.78 -0.73
C VAL A 85 -3.88 5.80 -1.89
N LEU A 86 -4.45 6.28 -3.00
CA LEU A 86 -4.72 5.44 -4.17
C LEU A 86 -3.44 4.92 -4.82
N SER A 87 -2.38 5.73 -4.84
CA SER A 87 -1.11 5.37 -5.48
C SER A 87 -0.46 4.12 -4.89
N TRP A 88 -0.71 3.81 -3.61
CA TRP A 88 -0.12 2.65 -2.95
C TRP A 88 -0.49 1.32 -3.61
N ASN A 89 -1.74 1.21 -4.08
CA ASN A 89 -2.26 -0.01 -4.71
C ASN A 89 -2.19 0.03 -6.25
N GLU A 90 -1.63 1.07 -6.88
CA GLU A 90 -1.53 1.14 -8.36
C GLU A 90 -0.57 0.09 -8.94
N LYS A 91 0.49 -0.24 -8.20
CA LYS A 91 1.45 -1.31 -8.53
C LYS A 91 1.56 -2.24 -7.33
N PRO A 92 0.54 -3.09 -7.11
CA PRO A 92 0.44 -3.87 -5.89
C PRO A 92 1.59 -4.88 -5.80
N GLU A 93 1.97 -5.22 -4.57
CA GLU A 93 2.82 -6.38 -4.34
C GLU A 93 2.09 -7.65 -4.78
N MET A 94 2.83 -8.58 -5.39
CA MET A 94 2.29 -9.87 -5.83
C MET A 94 2.68 -10.99 -4.86
N PHE A 95 1.72 -11.83 -4.48
CA PHE A 95 1.96 -13.08 -3.78
C PHE A 95 1.32 -14.25 -4.54
N MET A 96 2.16 -15.20 -4.97
CA MET A 96 1.73 -16.36 -5.76
C MET A 96 0.85 -15.98 -6.97
N GLU A 97 1.28 -14.96 -7.71
CA GLU A 97 0.58 -14.41 -8.90
C GLU A 97 -0.71 -13.62 -8.61
N TYR A 98 -1.10 -13.45 -7.34
CA TYR A 98 -2.24 -12.62 -6.94
C TYR A 98 -1.78 -11.30 -6.32
N PRO A 99 -2.41 -10.16 -6.68
CA PRO A 99 -2.06 -8.87 -6.09
C PRO A 99 -2.54 -8.78 -4.64
N ILE A 100 -1.79 -8.07 -3.82
CA ILE A 100 -2.17 -7.71 -2.46
C ILE A 100 -2.66 -6.25 -2.47
N ILE A 101 -3.91 -6.06 -2.04
CA ILE A 101 -4.54 -4.77 -1.90
C ILE A 101 -4.61 -4.41 -0.42
N TYR A 102 -3.95 -3.32 -0.05
CA TYR A 102 -3.99 -2.81 1.30
C TYR A 102 -5.19 -1.87 1.48
N THR A 103 -6.00 -2.14 2.51
CA THR A 103 -7.28 -1.45 2.73
C THR A 103 -7.20 -0.37 3.82
N ASN A 104 -6.19 -0.43 4.69
CA ASN A 104 -5.96 0.52 5.77
C ASN A 104 -4.79 1.47 5.43
N VAL A 105 -4.95 2.22 4.34
CA VAL A 105 -3.95 3.19 3.86
C VAL A 105 -4.42 4.61 4.19
N LYS A 106 -3.60 5.35 4.92
CA LYS A 106 -3.85 6.73 5.35
C LYS A 106 -2.77 7.65 4.82
N CYS A 107 -3.06 8.95 4.81
CA CYS A 107 -2.09 9.96 4.40
C CYS A 107 -2.16 11.18 5.31
N GLU A 108 -1.00 11.69 5.70
CA GLU A 108 -0.81 12.85 6.55
C GLU A 108 0.10 13.88 5.90
N ILE A 109 0.02 15.13 6.37
CA ILE A 109 0.93 16.19 5.92
C ILE A 109 2.17 16.15 6.79
N TYR A 110 3.32 16.00 6.14
CA TYR A 110 4.62 16.15 6.76
C TYR A 110 5.05 17.62 6.71
N GLU A 111 5.33 18.17 7.89
CA GLU A 111 5.90 19.50 8.05
C GLU A 111 7.33 19.34 8.59
N PRO A 112 8.38 19.60 7.79
CA PRO A 112 9.74 19.60 8.30
C PRO A 112 9.91 20.72 9.32
N ALA A 113 10.49 20.37 10.46
CA ALA A 113 10.86 21.31 11.53
C ALA A 113 11.95 22.30 11.10
#